data_AF-A0A7V1TX14-F1
#
_entry.id   AF-A0A7V1TX14-F1
#
_cell.length_a   1.000
_cell.length_b   1.000
_cell.length_c   1.000
_cell.angle_alpha   90.00
_cell.angle_beta   90.00
_cell.angle_gamma   90.00
#
_symmetry.space_group_name_H-M   'P 1'
#
loop_
_entity.id
_entity.type
_entity.pdbx_description
1 polymer ?
#
loop_
_entity_poly.entity_id
_entity_poly.type
_entity_poly.pdbx_seq_one_letter_code
_entity_poly.pdbx_strand_id
1 'polypeptide(L)'
;MHIILDTNILRKDFALTGTDFKILFHGYKPLFGRIIIPEVVLDEVITLYREEINDVYNSIKDKRHYLSRILVSGSINKLEEFDVLRESELYKQYLMDVFKKANVTIHPYPEVSHKTIVSRELSRRKPFKRNGSGYRDYLIWETVKKFGAMYGGDVVFITSNSNDFGIAPKPHPDLIQDLSFERAVRIYNSLSSFIEKEIFPQLKIIDDLKKRILEQTEVTFDISDWVSKDLLDLIYFEELGSITVGFPNDVGRIRANQLKKLIDINILDARQLETGEKFVRLSIKAAFNINISINWDDYVKSEEVREWVDDDSPFSSLETDTEQTLTIVADLILERDTNSPVSENLISISGQVGEIDFT
;
A
#
# COMPACT_ATOMS: atom_id res chain seq x y z
N MET A 1 -7.09 21.00 10.28
CA MET A 1 -6.71 20.49 8.96
C MET A 1 -7.85 19.74 8.33
N HIS A 2 -7.97 19.80 7.02
CA HIS A 2 -8.94 19.04 6.23
C HIS A 2 -8.15 18.18 5.24
N ILE A 3 -8.36 16.88 5.29
CA ILE A 3 -7.62 15.90 4.50
C ILE A 3 -8.52 15.45 3.37
N ILE A 4 -8.07 15.58 2.13
CA ILE A 4 -8.77 15.09 0.93
C ILE A 4 -7.95 13.93 0.37
N LEU A 5 -8.58 12.78 0.15
CA LEU A 5 -7.91 11.61 -0.43
C LEU A 5 -8.27 11.44 -1.90
N ASP A 6 -7.26 11.07 -2.68
CA ASP A 6 -7.39 10.63 -4.08
C ASP A 6 -7.71 9.14 -4.18
N THR A 7 -8.21 8.71 -5.34
CA THR A 7 -8.53 7.31 -5.69
C THR A 7 -7.33 6.39 -5.49
N ASN A 8 -6.14 6.82 -5.91
CA ASN A 8 -4.93 5.98 -5.80
C ASN A 8 -4.54 5.66 -4.35
N ILE A 9 -4.90 6.51 -3.39
CA ILE A 9 -4.61 6.27 -1.98
C ILE A 9 -5.51 5.16 -1.44
N LEU A 10 -6.80 5.21 -1.76
CA LEU A 10 -7.77 4.18 -1.37
C LEU A 10 -7.54 2.86 -2.11
N ARG A 11 -7.11 2.91 -3.38
CA ARG A 11 -6.84 1.71 -4.18
C ARG A 11 -5.70 0.87 -3.60
N LYS A 12 -4.70 1.49 -2.95
CA LYS A 12 -3.57 0.76 -2.33
C LYS A 12 -4.02 -0.27 -1.28
N ASP A 13 -5.17 -0.03 -0.64
CA ASP A 13 -5.75 -0.95 0.33
C ASP A 13 -7.28 -0.82 0.27
N PHE A 14 -7.93 -1.64 -0.56
CA PHE A 14 -9.39 -1.65 -0.67
C PHE A 14 -10.07 -1.96 0.68
N ALA A 15 -9.45 -2.77 1.53
CA ALA A 15 -10.02 -3.10 2.82
C ALA A 15 -9.91 -1.91 3.81
N LEU A 16 -9.02 -0.94 3.59
CA LEU A 16 -8.75 0.18 4.51
C LEU A 16 -8.40 -0.31 5.92
N THR A 17 -7.75 -1.47 6.00
CA THR A 17 -7.39 -2.14 7.26
C THR A 17 -5.90 -2.06 7.56
N GLY A 18 -5.09 -1.67 6.59
CA GLY A 18 -3.66 -1.48 6.73
C GLY A 18 -3.32 -0.40 7.75
N THR A 19 -2.08 -0.47 8.23
CA THR A 19 -1.59 0.32 9.37
C THR A 19 -1.80 1.82 9.14
N ASP A 20 -1.53 2.31 7.94
CA ASP A 20 -1.72 3.71 7.59
C ASP A 20 -3.18 4.19 7.70
N PHE A 21 -4.15 3.42 7.21
CA PHE A 21 -5.56 3.79 7.33
C PHE A 21 -6.05 3.74 8.76
N LYS A 22 -5.59 2.76 9.55
CA LYS A 22 -5.89 2.73 10.99
C LYS A 22 -5.33 3.95 11.70
N ILE A 23 -4.08 4.33 11.44
CA ILE A 23 -3.49 5.55 12.02
C ILE A 23 -4.22 6.79 11.55
N LEU A 24 -4.60 6.87 10.27
CA LEU A 24 -5.37 8.00 9.75
C LEU A 24 -6.72 8.12 10.47
N PHE A 25 -7.49 7.03 10.61
CA PHE A 25 -8.83 7.10 11.21
C PHE A 25 -8.81 7.21 12.74
N HIS A 26 -7.80 6.66 13.41
CA HIS A 26 -7.74 6.62 14.88
C HIS A 26 -6.77 7.63 15.50
N GLY A 27 -5.73 8.03 14.78
CA GLY A 27 -4.72 9.00 15.21
C GLY A 27 -5.02 10.44 14.78
N TYR A 28 -5.93 10.65 13.82
CA TYR A 28 -6.33 11.98 13.38
C TYR A 28 -7.65 12.43 14.02
N LYS A 29 -7.58 13.20 15.12
CA LYS A 29 -8.76 13.85 15.72
C LYS A 29 -8.59 15.35 15.89
N PRO A 30 -8.61 16.12 14.80
CA PRO A 30 -8.61 17.57 14.92
C PRO A 30 -9.94 18.06 15.54
N LEU A 31 -9.87 19.04 16.45
CA LEU A 31 -11.06 19.71 17.01
C LEU A 31 -12.00 20.29 15.95
N PHE A 32 -11.48 20.67 14.77
CA PHE A 32 -12.22 21.34 13.69
C PHE A 32 -11.99 20.76 12.30
N GLY A 33 -11.19 19.70 12.19
CA GLY A 33 -10.78 19.14 10.91
C GLY A 33 -11.59 17.91 10.49
N ARG A 34 -11.50 17.51 9.22
CA ARG A 34 -12.24 16.36 8.68
C ARG A 34 -11.45 15.66 7.58
N ILE A 35 -11.66 14.35 7.47
CA ILE A 35 -11.28 13.56 6.29
C ILE A 35 -12.44 13.66 5.30
N ILE A 36 -12.12 13.95 4.04
CA ILE A 36 -13.05 14.22 2.97
C ILE A 36 -12.73 13.30 1.79
N ILE A 37 -13.75 12.60 1.31
CA ILE A 37 -13.67 11.79 0.08
C ILE A 37 -14.58 12.44 -0.95
N PRO A 38 -14.07 12.94 -2.08
CA PRO A 38 -14.91 13.36 -3.19
C PRO A 38 -15.76 12.19 -3.69
N GLU A 39 -17.03 12.41 -4.01
CA GLU A 39 -17.94 11.37 -4.51
C GLU A 39 -17.41 10.73 -5.80
N VAL A 40 -16.76 11.54 -6.66
CA VAL A 40 -16.05 11.03 -7.85
C VAL A 40 -14.94 10.03 -7.52
N VAL A 41 -14.26 10.19 -6.37
CA VAL A 41 -13.23 9.24 -5.91
C VAL A 41 -13.88 7.95 -5.43
N LEU A 42 -14.99 8.05 -4.69
CA LEU A 42 -15.75 6.88 -4.24
C LEU A 42 -16.22 6.02 -5.42
N ASP A 43 -16.85 6.65 -6.41
CA ASP A 43 -17.35 5.95 -7.60
C ASP A 43 -16.21 5.31 -8.41
N GLU A 44 -15.07 5.98 -8.50
CA GLU A 44 -13.89 5.45 -9.16
C GLU A 44 -13.30 4.24 -8.41
N VAL A 45 -13.17 4.32 -7.08
CA VAL A 45 -12.66 3.21 -6.25
C VAL A 45 -13.56 1.98 -6.32
N ILE A 46 -14.88 2.15 -6.31
CA ILE A 46 -15.83 1.02 -6.46
C ILE A 46 -15.67 0.37 -7.84
N THR A 47 -15.50 1.18 -8.89
CA THR A 47 -15.29 0.68 -10.25
C THR A 47 -13.98 -0.10 -10.35
N LEU A 48 -12.89 0.45 -9.82
CA LEU A 48 -11.58 -0.20 -9.82
C LEU A 48 -11.57 -1.50 -9.01
N TYR A 49 -12.24 -1.52 -7.85
CA TYR A 49 -12.40 -2.74 -7.06
C TYR A 49 -13.11 -3.83 -7.88
N ARG A 50 -14.20 -3.47 -8.57
CA ARG A 50 -14.94 -4.39 -9.43
C ARG A 50 -14.09 -4.96 -10.57
N GLU A 51 -13.28 -4.12 -11.20
CA GLU A 51 -12.36 -4.53 -12.27
C GLU A 51 -11.31 -5.50 -11.71
N GLU A 52 -10.69 -5.17 -10.58
CA GLU A 52 -9.65 -5.98 -9.94
C GLU A 52 -10.17 -7.37 -9.54
N ILE A 53 -11.32 -7.46 -8.86
CA ILE A 53 -11.88 -8.77 -8.46
C ILE A 53 -12.28 -9.62 -9.68
N ASN A 54 -12.74 -8.99 -10.77
CA ASN A 54 -13.09 -9.68 -11.99
C ASN A 54 -11.85 -10.25 -12.68
N ASP A 55 -10.77 -9.46 -12.73
CA ASP A 55 -9.51 -9.88 -13.34
C ASP A 55 -8.86 -11.03 -12.55
N VAL A 56 -8.87 -10.94 -11.21
CA VAL A 56 -8.42 -12.03 -10.33
C VAL A 56 -9.27 -13.29 -10.53
N TYR A 57 -10.61 -13.16 -10.55
CA TYR A 57 -11.51 -14.31 -10.76
C TYR A 57 -11.29 -14.97 -12.13
N ASN A 58 -11.13 -14.19 -13.20
CA ASN A 58 -10.83 -14.73 -14.53
C ASN A 58 -9.46 -15.41 -14.57
N SER A 59 -8.44 -14.85 -13.92
CA SER A 59 -7.13 -15.49 -13.77
C SER A 59 -7.21 -16.84 -13.07
N ILE A 60 -8.00 -16.94 -11.98
CA ILE A 60 -8.25 -18.21 -11.27
C ILE A 60 -8.94 -19.22 -12.20
N LYS A 61 -9.96 -18.76 -12.93
CA LYS A 61 -10.71 -19.60 -13.87
C LYS A 61 -9.80 -20.17 -14.97
N ASP A 62 -8.94 -19.33 -15.55
CA ASP A 62 -8.01 -19.72 -16.61
C ASP A 62 -6.95 -20.69 -16.10
N LYS A 63 -6.32 -20.40 -14.94
CA LYS A 63 -5.36 -21.30 -14.28
C LYS A 63 -5.99 -22.65 -13.93
N ARG A 64 -7.24 -22.66 -13.47
CA ARG A 64 -7.99 -23.89 -13.20
C ARG A 64 -8.28 -24.67 -14.47
N HIS A 65 -8.69 -24.00 -15.55
CA HIS A 65 -8.89 -24.65 -16.86
C HIS A 65 -7.59 -25.29 -17.35
N TYR A 66 -6.47 -24.60 -17.24
CA TYR A 66 -5.16 -25.18 -17.55
C TYR A 66 -4.85 -26.41 -16.69
N LEU A 67 -5.03 -26.32 -15.37
CA LEU A 67 -4.82 -27.45 -14.45
C LEU A 67 -5.67 -28.67 -14.83
N SER A 68 -6.94 -28.46 -15.19
CA SER A 68 -7.84 -29.55 -15.59
C SER A 68 -7.38 -30.31 -16.85
N ARG A 69 -6.57 -29.69 -17.71
CA ARG A 69 -6.03 -30.32 -18.93
C ARG A 69 -4.80 -31.18 -18.68
N ILE A 70 -4.05 -30.89 -17.61
CA ILE A 70 -2.78 -31.59 -17.31
C ILE A 70 -2.95 -32.69 -16.26
N LEU A 71 -4.07 -32.74 -15.54
CA LEU A 71 -4.37 -33.80 -14.59
C LEU A 71 -4.63 -35.13 -15.32
N VAL A 72 -3.92 -36.18 -14.90
CA VAL A 72 -4.05 -37.54 -15.48
C VAL A 72 -5.16 -38.35 -14.81
N SER A 73 -5.39 -38.15 -13.51
CA SER A 73 -6.35 -38.94 -12.72
C SER A 73 -7.20 -38.09 -11.76
N GLY A 74 -7.03 -36.77 -11.74
CA GLY A 74 -7.69 -35.87 -10.80
C GLY A 74 -8.89 -35.13 -11.40
N SER A 75 -10.01 -35.09 -10.67
CA SER A 75 -11.09 -34.13 -10.92
C SER A 75 -10.90 -32.90 -10.04
N ILE A 76 -10.95 -31.70 -10.62
CA ILE A 76 -11.02 -30.45 -9.86
C ILE A 76 -12.48 -30.11 -9.62
N ASN A 77 -12.81 -29.71 -8.40
CA ASN A 77 -14.14 -29.20 -8.08
C ASN A 77 -14.48 -28.00 -8.99
N LYS A 78 -15.75 -27.91 -9.39
CA LYS A 78 -16.25 -26.73 -10.10
C LYS A 78 -16.09 -25.54 -9.14
N LEU A 79 -15.38 -24.51 -9.61
CA LEU A 79 -15.34 -23.20 -8.94
C LEU A 79 -16.78 -22.70 -8.92
N GLU A 80 -17.24 -22.31 -7.75
CA GLU A 80 -18.54 -21.68 -7.58
C GLU A 80 -18.60 -20.41 -8.44
N GLU A 81 -19.78 -20.12 -9.00
CA GLU A 81 -19.96 -18.88 -9.74
C GLU A 81 -19.81 -17.71 -8.77
N PHE A 82 -18.86 -16.83 -9.08
CA PHE A 82 -18.60 -15.63 -8.31
C PHE A 82 -19.39 -14.46 -8.91
N ASP A 83 -20.31 -13.89 -8.12
CA ASP A 83 -21.09 -12.73 -8.53
C ASP A 83 -20.31 -11.43 -8.24
N VAL A 84 -19.54 -11.00 -9.22
CA VAL A 84 -18.76 -9.75 -9.21
C VAL A 84 -19.64 -8.52 -8.92
N LEU A 85 -20.88 -8.49 -9.41
CA LEU A 85 -21.78 -7.35 -9.20
C LEU A 85 -22.24 -7.29 -7.75
N ARG A 86 -22.65 -8.43 -7.19
CA ARG A 86 -23.03 -8.52 -5.78
C ARG A 86 -21.88 -8.16 -4.86
N GLU A 87 -20.67 -8.64 -5.14
CA GLU A 87 -19.49 -8.32 -4.33
C GLU A 87 -19.14 -6.82 -4.39
N SER A 88 -19.23 -6.21 -5.57
CA SER A 88 -19.02 -4.76 -5.72
C SER A 88 -20.02 -3.92 -4.93
N GLU A 89 -21.29 -4.34 -4.84
CA GLU A 89 -22.29 -3.66 -4.02
C GLU A 89 -22.04 -3.86 -2.51
N LEU A 90 -21.61 -5.04 -2.09
CA LEU A 90 -21.18 -5.29 -0.71
C LEU A 90 -19.98 -4.42 -0.34
N TYR A 91 -19.03 -4.26 -1.26
CA TYR A 91 -17.88 -3.37 -1.07
C TYR A 91 -18.29 -1.91 -0.91
N LYS A 92 -19.25 -1.42 -1.71
CA LYS A 92 -19.81 -0.08 -1.54
C LYS A 92 -20.41 0.11 -0.14
N GLN A 93 -21.21 -0.85 0.33
CA GLN A 93 -21.80 -0.81 1.68
C GLN A 93 -20.72 -0.82 2.75
N TYR A 94 -19.70 -1.66 2.59
CA TYR A 94 -18.53 -1.70 3.46
C TYR A 94 -17.84 -0.34 3.59
N LEU A 95 -17.54 0.33 2.46
CA LEU A 95 -16.93 1.66 2.48
C LEU A 95 -17.80 2.68 3.21
N MET A 96 -19.12 2.67 2.99
CA MET A 96 -20.03 3.58 3.69
C MET A 96 -19.99 3.38 5.21
N ASP A 97 -19.95 2.13 5.66
CA ASP A 97 -19.87 1.80 7.08
C ASP A 97 -18.53 2.21 7.69
N VAL A 98 -17.41 1.94 7.00
CA VAL A 98 -16.07 2.37 7.43
C VAL A 98 -16.00 3.90 7.53
N PHE A 99 -16.42 4.61 6.49
CA PHE A 99 -16.41 6.07 6.46
C PHE A 99 -17.29 6.69 7.53
N LYS A 100 -18.48 6.11 7.78
CA LYS A 100 -19.36 6.56 8.85
C LYS A 100 -18.71 6.37 10.23
N LYS A 101 -18.10 5.21 10.50
CA LYS A 101 -17.41 4.93 11.78
C LYS A 101 -16.23 5.87 12.00
N ALA A 102 -15.48 6.18 10.94
CA ALA A 102 -14.33 7.08 10.96
C ALA A 102 -14.69 8.58 10.85
N ASN A 103 -15.99 8.93 10.83
CA ASN A 103 -16.47 10.31 10.65
C ASN A 103 -15.91 11.01 9.39
N VAL A 104 -15.74 10.24 8.32
CA VAL A 104 -15.32 10.71 7.00
C VAL A 104 -16.51 11.37 6.30
N THR A 105 -16.27 12.52 5.69
CA THR A 105 -17.29 13.23 4.91
C THR A 105 -17.17 12.90 3.43
N ILE A 106 -18.22 12.34 2.84
CA ILE A 106 -18.31 12.21 1.37
C ILE A 106 -18.80 13.55 0.82
N HIS A 107 -18.04 14.14 -0.10
CA HIS A 107 -18.36 15.44 -0.69
C HIS A 107 -18.92 15.25 -2.10
N PRO A 108 -20.09 15.83 -2.43
CA PRO A 108 -20.75 15.56 -3.71
C PRO A 108 -19.94 16.07 -4.90
N TYR A 109 -20.27 15.57 -6.08
CA TYR A 109 -19.72 16.08 -7.34
C TYR A 109 -19.70 17.61 -7.39
N PRO A 110 -18.58 18.24 -7.80
CA PRO A 110 -18.50 19.69 -7.86
C PRO A 110 -19.42 20.25 -8.93
N GLU A 111 -20.07 21.37 -8.63
CA GLU A 111 -20.89 22.11 -9.58
C GLU A 111 -20.01 22.90 -10.55
N VAL A 112 -19.52 22.24 -11.60
CA VAL A 112 -18.70 22.85 -12.66
C VAL A 112 -19.34 22.60 -14.03
N SER A 113 -19.43 23.66 -14.85
CA SER A 113 -20.03 23.56 -16.18
C SER A 113 -19.15 22.77 -17.14
N HIS A 114 -19.75 21.97 -18.04
CA HIS A 114 -19.00 21.30 -19.11
C HIS A 114 -18.17 22.27 -19.96
N LYS A 115 -18.65 23.50 -20.16
CA LYS A 115 -17.89 24.54 -20.86
C LYS A 115 -16.57 24.87 -20.14
N THR A 116 -16.59 24.94 -18.82
CA THR A 116 -15.39 25.17 -18.00
C THR A 116 -14.41 24.00 -18.13
N ILE A 117 -14.93 22.77 -18.03
CA ILE A 117 -14.12 21.55 -18.15
C ILE A 117 -13.45 21.50 -19.53
N VAL A 118 -14.22 21.67 -20.61
CA VAL A 118 -13.69 21.68 -21.98
C VAL A 118 -12.69 22.83 -22.18
N SER A 119 -12.96 24.01 -21.62
CA SER A 119 -12.02 25.12 -21.70
C SER A 119 -10.69 24.80 -21.00
N ARG A 120 -10.73 24.08 -19.87
CA ARG A 120 -9.52 23.62 -19.17
C ARG A 120 -8.76 22.60 -20.01
N GLU A 121 -9.45 21.60 -20.54
CA GLU A 121 -8.88 20.57 -21.41
C GLU A 121 -8.19 21.16 -22.64
N LEU A 122 -8.87 22.05 -23.37
CA LEU A 122 -8.34 22.69 -24.57
C LEU A 122 -7.12 23.57 -24.28
N SER A 123 -7.03 24.13 -23.08
CA SER A 123 -5.85 24.88 -22.63
C SER A 123 -4.66 23.98 -22.29
N ARG A 124 -4.82 22.65 -22.32
CA ARG A 124 -3.80 21.63 -21.99
C ARG A 124 -3.14 21.85 -20.63
N ARG A 125 -3.88 22.40 -19.68
CA ARG A 125 -3.45 22.62 -18.30
C ARG A 125 -3.79 21.42 -17.45
N LYS A 126 -2.92 21.12 -16.48
CA LYS A 126 -3.17 20.04 -15.51
C LYS A 126 -4.53 20.20 -14.80
N PRO A 127 -5.18 19.09 -14.41
CA PRO A 127 -4.70 17.70 -14.50
C PRO A 127 -4.96 17.04 -15.88
N PHE A 128 -5.41 17.78 -16.89
CA PHE A 128 -5.58 17.22 -18.24
C PHE A 128 -4.25 16.84 -18.89
N LYS A 129 -4.24 15.68 -19.53
CA LYS A 129 -3.13 15.15 -20.32
C LYS A 129 -3.28 15.58 -21.78
N ARG A 130 -2.19 15.44 -22.56
CA ARG A 130 -2.18 15.81 -23.99
C ARG A 130 -3.19 15.03 -24.84
N ASN A 131 -3.60 13.84 -24.39
CA ASN A 131 -4.58 12.99 -25.05
C ASN A 131 -6.05 13.29 -24.65
N GLY A 132 -6.31 14.35 -23.87
CA GLY A 132 -7.66 14.73 -23.42
C GLY A 132 -8.15 14.01 -22.16
N SER A 133 -7.41 13.02 -21.64
CA SER A 133 -7.75 12.39 -20.36
C SER A 133 -7.47 13.33 -19.17
N GLY A 134 -8.16 13.11 -18.05
CA GLY A 134 -8.06 13.93 -16.83
C GLY A 134 -9.38 14.54 -16.34
N TYR A 135 -10.52 14.13 -16.91
CA TYR A 135 -11.84 14.61 -16.49
C TYR A 135 -12.11 14.37 -15.00
N ARG A 136 -11.93 13.12 -14.52
CA ARG A 136 -12.13 12.75 -13.11
C ARG A 136 -11.15 13.50 -12.20
N ASP A 137 -9.87 13.50 -12.57
CA ASP A 137 -8.82 14.25 -11.86
C ASP A 137 -9.17 15.74 -11.73
N TYR A 138 -9.78 16.33 -12.76
CA TYR A 138 -10.20 17.72 -12.73
C TYR A 138 -11.37 17.94 -11.75
N LEU A 139 -12.32 17.02 -11.66
CA LEU A 139 -13.40 17.08 -10.66
C LEU A 139 -12.85 16.93 -9.22
N ILE A 140 -11.85 16.07 -9.01
CA ILE A 140 -11.13 15.96 -7.75
C ILE A 140 -10.47 17.31 -7.42
N TRP A 141 -9.77 17.90 -8.39
CA TRP A 141 -9.12 19.20 -8.21
C TRP A 141 -10.12 20.33 -7.88
N GLU A 142 -11.28 20.38 -8.53
CA GLU A 142 -12.31 21.38 -8.21
C GLU A 142 -12.80 21.25 -6.75
N THR A 143 -12.88 20.02 -6.23
CA THR A 143 -13.17 19.77 -4.81
C THR A 143 -12.04 20.29 -3.91
N VAL A 144 -10.79 19.96 -4.22
CA VAL A 144 -9.60 20.44 -3.48
C VAL A 144 -9.54 21.96 -3.45
N LYS A 145 -9.73 22.61 -4.60
CA LYS A 145 -9.75 24.07 -4.74
C LYS A 145 -10.86 24.71 -3.89
N LYS A 146 -12.06 24.15 -3.91
CA LYS A 146 -13.20 24.63 -3.09
C LYS A 146 -12.85 24.65 -1.61
N PHE A 147 -12.27 23.56 -1.11
CA PHE A 147 -11.86 23.46 0.28
C PHE A 147 -10.67 24.39 0.60
N GLY A 148 -9.70 24.50 -0.31
CA GLY A 148 -8.56 25.42 -0.16
C GLY A 148 -9.00 26.88 -0.03
N ALA A 149 -10.00 27.29 -0.82
CA ALA A 149 -10.60 28.63 -0.73
C ALA A 149 -11.38 28.85 0.58
N MET A 150 -12.03 27.81 1.10
CA MET A 150 -12.83 27.88 2.33
C MET A 150 -11.98 27.94 3.60
N TYR A 151 -10.89 27.17 3.65
CA TYR A 151 -10.11 26.95 4.88
C TYR A 151 -8.68 27.51 4.84
N GLY A 152 -8.27 28.08 3.71
CA GLY A 152 -7.14 29.00 3.67
C GLY A 152 -5.78 28.43 4.11
N GLY A 153 -5.41 27.24 3.62
CA GLY A 153 -4.11 26.63 3.90
C GLY A 153 -4.13 25.50 4.92
N ASP A 154 -5.27 25.29 5.56
CA ASP A 154 -5.51 24.13 6.43
C ASP A 154 -6.06 22.92 5.64
N VAL A 155 -5.74 22.82 4.35
CA VAL A 155 -6.16 21.73 3.46
C VAL A 155 -4.96 20.94 2.99
N VAL A 156 -5.04 19.62 3.18
CA VAL A 156 -4.09 18.64 2.68
C VAL A 156 -4.76 17.78 1.64
N PHE A 157 -4.13 17.64 0.48
CA PHE A 157 -4.51 16.68 -0.54
C PHE A 157 -3.47 15.57 -0.62
N ILE A 158 -3.91 14.31 -0.49
CA ILE A 158 -3.04 13.14 -0.53
C ILE A 158 -3.27 12.39 -1.83
N THR A 159 -2.23 12.29 -2.66
CA THR A 159 -2.27 11.65 -3.99
C THR A 159 -0.92 11.10 -4.40
N SER A 160 -0.84 9.85 -4.86
CA SER A 160 0.38 9.32 -5.46
C SER A 160 0.63 9.82 -6.90
N ASN A 161 -0.29 10.58 -7.49
CA ASN A 161 -0.16 11.13 -8.84
C ASN A 161 0.60 12.47 -8.85
N SER A 162 1.92 12.39 -8.67
CA SER A 162 2.80 13.55 -8.67
C SER A 162 2.87 14.29 -10.01
N ASN A 163 2.66 13.58 -11.11
CA ASN A 163 2.75 14.14 -12.46
C ASN A 163 1.60 15.09 -12.79
N ASP A 164 0.39 14.78 -12.34
CA ASP A 164 -0.79 15.58 -12.66
C ASP A 164 -1.12 16.59 -11.55
N PHE A 165 -0.85 16.25 -10.29
CA PHE A 165 -1.21 17.11 -9.16
C PHE A 165 -0.04 17.84 -8.51
N GLY A 166 1.19 17.36 -8.64
CA GLY A 166 2.39 17.99 -8.12
C GLY A 166 3.15 17.16 -7.08
N ILE A 167 4.34 17.64 -6.74
CA ILE A 167 5.26 16.99 -5.81
C ILE A 167 5.19 17.71 -4.47
N ALA A 168 5.03 16.93 -3.40
CA ALA A 168 4.94 17.41 -2.04
C ALA A 168 6.07 18.41 -1.70
N PRO A 169 5.78 19.52 -1.01
CA PRO A 169 4.47 19.88 -0.44
C PRO A 169 3.58 20.70 -1.38
N LYS A 170 3.97 20.92 -2.64
CA LYS A 170 3.34 21.93 -3.51
C LYS A 170 2.49 21.31 -4.62
N PRO A 171 1.33 21.91 -4.92
CA PRO A 171 0.61 21.60 -6.15
C PRO A 171 1.43 21.91 -7.39
N HIS A 172 1.08 21.28 -8.51
CA HIS A 172 1.66 21.56 -9.81
C HIS A 172 1.46 23.06 -10.15
N PRO A 173 2.40 23.74 -10.84
CA PRO A 173 2.30 25.17 -11.16
C PRO A 173 0.98 25.59 -11.83
N ASP A 174 0.46 24.76 -12.74
CA ASP A 174 -0.85 24.98 -13.37
C ASP A 174 -2.01 25.00 -12.37
N LEU A 175 -1.90 24.25 -11.27
CA LEU A 175 -2.92 24.13 -10.24
C LEU A 175 -2.79 25.26 -9.21
N ILE A 176 -1.57 25.70 -8.90
CA ILE A 176 -1.32 26.85 -8.01
C ILE A 176 -2.05 28.11 -8.51
N GLN A 177 -2.10 28.31 -9.83
CA GLN A 177 -2.79 29.44 -10.45
C GLN A 177 -4.31 29.44 -10.21
N ASP A 178 -4.89 28.32 -9.80
CA ASP A 178 -6.32 28.21 -9.49
C ASP A 178 -6.64 28.52 -8.03
N LEU A 179 -5.61 28.61 -7.16
CA LEU A 179 -5.77 28.82 -5.74
C LEU A 179 -5.86 30.32 -5.42
N SER A 180 -6.66 30.68 -4.42
CA SER A 180 -6.76 32.06 -3.94
C SER A 180 -5.43 32.60 -3.40
N PHE A 181 -4.54 31.72 -2.94
CA PHE A 181 -3.13 31.99 -2.62
C PHE A 181 -2.32 30.70 -2.66
N GLU A 182 -1.02 30.81 -2.89
CA GLU A 182 -0.12 29.67 -3.18
C GLU A 182 -0.15 28.58 -2.09
N ARG A 183 -0.29 28.97 -0.81
CA ARG A 183 -0.26 28.05 0.33
C ARG A 183 -1.65 27.52 0.73
N ALA A 184 -2.68 27.72 -0.08
CA ALA A 184 -4.04 27.31 0.28
C ALA A 184 -4.21 25.77 0.38
N VAL A 185 -3.33 25.00 -0.28
CA VAL A 185 -3.35 23.54 -0.31
C VAL A 185 -1.92 23.01 -0.19
N ARG A 186 -1.72 21.99 0.65
CA ARG A 186 -0.48 21.20 0.72
C ARG A 186 -0.71 19.81 0.12
N ILE A 187 0.27 19.31 -0.63
CA ILE A 187 0.24 17.95 -1.19
C ILE A 187 1.13 17.00 -0.39
N TYR A 188 0.65 15.77 -0.21
CA TYR A 188 1.46 14.62 0.19
C TYR A 188 1.34 13.53 -0.87
N ASN A 189 2.47 12.93 -1.25
CA ASN A 189 2.48 11.92 -2.32
C ASN A 189 2.22 10.48 -1.85
N SER A 190 2.06 10.28 -0.54
CA SER A 190 1.65 9.01 0.08
C SER A 190 0.98 9.27 1.41
N LEU A 191 0.15 8.33 1.86
CA LEU A 191 -0.48 8.40 3.18
C LEU A 191 0.56 8.29 4.30
N SER A 192 1.55 7.41 4.15
CA SER A 192 2.64 7.23 5.12
C SER A 192 3.43 8.52 5.32
N SER A 193 3.80 9.22 4.23
CA SER A 193 4.53 10.49 4.34
C SER A 193 3.74 11.60 5.05
N PHE A 194 2.41 11.55 4.93
CA PHE A 194 1.51 12.46 5.66
C PHE A 194 1.46 12.08 7.14
N ILE A 195 1.28 10.81 7.46
CA ILE A 195 1.24 10.30 8.83
C ILE A 195 2.52 10.67 9.58
N GLU A 196 3.69 10.40 8.99
CA GLU A 196 4.98 10.64 9.63
C GLU A 196 5.22 12.12 9.94
N LYS A 197 4.79 13.02 9.05
CA LYS A 197 5.04 14.46 9.16
C LYS A 197 3.99 15.20 9.98
N GLU A 198 2.74 14.76 9.91
CA GLU A 198 1.62 15.51 10.49
C GLU A 198 0.98 14.79 11.67
N ILE A 199 0.86 13.45 11.67
CA ILE A 199 0.18 12.72 12.75
C ILE A 199 1.15 12.28 13.84
N PHE A 200 2.22 11.56 13.49
CA PHE A 200 3.18 11.01 14.45
C PHE A 200 3.74 12.04 15.44
N PRO A 201 4.10 13.28 15.05
CA PRO A 201 4.60 14.29 15.99
C PRO A 201 3.60 14.66 17.09
N GLN A 202 2.31 14.40 16.89
CA GLN A 202 1.24 14.69 17.85
C GLN A 202 0.93 13.50 18.77
N LEU A 203 1.35 12.29 18.39
CA LEU A 203 1.10 11.08 19.17
C LEU A 203 2.09 10.91 20.31
N LYS A 204 1.61 10.33 21.41
CA LYS A 204 2.44 10.03 22.58
C LYS A 204 3.42 8.90 22.26
N ILE A 205 4.71 9.17 22.41
CA ILE A 205 5.78 8.16 22.32
C ILE A 205 5.70 7.23 23.54
N ILE A 206 5.91 5.93 23.33
CA ILE A 206 5.91 4.89 24.36
C ILE A 206 7.31 4.26 24.48
N ASP A 207 8.29 5.01 24.98
CA ASP A 207 9.68 4.51 25.11
C ASP A 207 9.78 3.29 26.04
N ASP A 208 8.94 3.22 27.08
CA ASP A 208 8.90 2.09 28.01
C ASP A 208 8.44 0.78 27.35
N LEU A 209 7.77 0.82 26.21
CA LEU A 209 7.34 -0.38 25.46
C LEU A 209 8.55 -1.15 24.95
N LYS A 210 9.56 -0.43 24.44
CA LYS A 210 10.84 -1.03 24.01
C LYS A 210 11.52 -1.78 25.15
N LYS A 211 11.56 -1.17 26.33
CA LYS A 211 12.15 -1.79 27.52
C LYS A 211 11.37 -3.02 27.96
N ARG A 212 10.04 -2.93 28.03
CA ARG A 212 9.18 -4.03 28.49
C ARG A 212 9.13 -5.24 27.55
N ILE A 213 9.18 -5.01 26.25
CA ILE A 213 9.26 -6.07 25.24
C ILE A 213 10.63 -6.77 25.31
N LEU A 214 11.74 -6.00 25.36
CA LEU A 214 13.08 -6.58 25.45
C LEU A 214 13.31 -7.32 26.78
N GLU A 215 12.71 -6.85 27.87
CA GLU A 215 12.79 -7.48 29.19
C GLU A 215 11.77 -8.63 29.37
N GLN A 216 10.95 -8.94 28.36
CA GLN A 216 9.88 -9.96 28.41
C GLN A 216 8.93 -9.81 29.61
N THR A 217 8.74 -8.57 30.09
CA THR A 217 7.89 -8.29 31.27
C THR A 217 6.44 -7.99 30.90
N GLU A 218 6.15 -7.78 29.61
CA GLU A 218 4.79 -7.62 29.09
C GLU A 218 4.28 -9.00 28.63
N VAL A 219 3.50 -9.67 29.50
CA VAL A 219 3.10 -11.08 29.37
C VAL A 219 2.17 -11.37 28.18
N THR A 220 1.61 -10.34 27.53
CA THR A 220 0.48 -10.52 26.61
C THR A 220 0.85 -10.60 25.12
N PHE A 221 2.04 -10.13 24.72
CA PHE A 221 2.51 -10.23 23.33
C PHE A 221 4.01 -10.51 23.25
N ASP A 222 4.36 -11.65 22.64
CA ASP A 222 5.74 -12.04 22.37
C ASP A 222 6.07 -11.78 20.89
N ILE A 223 6.85 -10.73 20.62
CA ILE A 223 7.28 -10.40 19.26
C ILE A 223 8.08 -11.54 18.64
N SER A 224 8.85 -12.29 19.41
CA SER A 224 9.63 -13.42 18.89
C SER A 224 8.71 -14.54 18.40
N ASP A 225 7.60 -14.78 19.12
CA ASP A 225 6.58 -15.75 18.72
C ASP A 225 5.86 -15.31 17.44
N TRP A 226 5.45 -14.03 17.35
CA TRP A 226 4.87 -13.48 16.13
C TRP A 226 5.83 -13.56 14.93
N VAL A 227 7.09 -13.14 15.10
CA VAL A 227 8.11 -13.26 14.05
C VAL A 227 8.24 -14.71 13.57
N SER A 228 8.19 -15.66 14.50
CA SER A 228 8.34 -17.08 14.17
C SER A 228 7.15 -17.67 13.41
N LYS A 229 5.95 -17.10 13.56
CA LYS A 229 4.70 -17.60 12.99
C LYS A 229 4.30 -16.85 11.72
N ASP A 230 4.41 -15.54 11.73
CA ASP A 230 3.72 -14.66 10.78
C ASP A 230 4.68 -13.94 9.82
N LEU A 231 5.96 -13.74 10.20
CA LEU A 231 6.91 -12.98 9.36
C LEU A 231 7.17 -13.63 8.00
N LEU A 232 7.20 -14.97 7.93
CA LEU A 232 7.40 -15.67 6.67
C LEU A 232 6.24 -15.44 5.71
N ASP A 233 5.01 -15.53 6.22
CA ASP A 233 3.80 -15.31 5.43
C ASP A 233 3.74 -13.85 4.94
N LEU A 234 4.17 -12.90 5.79
CA LEU A 234 4.22 -11.49 5.44
C LEU A 234 5.11 -11.20 4.23
N ILE A 235 6.24 -11.90 4.07
CA ILE A 235 7.19 -11.69 2.95
C ILE A 235 7.08 -12.74 1.84
N TYR A 236 6.20 -13.74 1.97
CA TYR A 236 6.19 -14.93 1.12
C TYR A 236 5.97 -14.61 -0.37
N PHE A 237 5.13 -13.61 -0.64
CA PHE A 237 4.76 -13.23 -2.01
C PHE A 237 5.68 -12.16 -2.62
N GLU A 238 6.67 -11.69 -1.88
CA GLU A 238 7.59 -10.67 -2.34
C GLU A 238 8.64 -11.25 -3.28
N GLU A 239 8.95 -10.54 -4.36
CA GLU A 239 9.99 -10.93 -5.32
C GLU A 239 11.35 -10.45 -4.81
N LEU A 240 12.14 -11.36 -4.24
CA LEU A 240 13.37 -11.04 -3.51
C LEU A 240 14.63 -11.08 -4.39
N GLY A 241 14.49 -11.31 -5.70
CA GLY A 241 15.61 -11.54 -6.62
C GLY A 241 16.63 -10.41 -6.62
N SER A 242 16.16 -9.17 -6.72
CA SER A 242 16.98 -7.97 -6.82
C SER A 242 17.76 -7.63 -5.55
N ILE A 243 17.34 -8.15 -4.39
CA ILE A 243 17.98 -7.86 -3.10
C ILE A 243 18.80 -9.02 -2.55
N THR A 244 18.60 -10.25 -3.07
CA THR A 244 19.31 -11.45 -2.63
C THR A 244 20.39 -11.87 -3.62
N VAL A 245 20.00 -12.24 -4.83
CA VAL A 245 20.90 -12.77 -5.87
C VAL A 245 21.24 -11.74 -6.95
N GLY A 246 20.63 -10.55 -6.90
CA GLY A 246 20.89 -9.45 -7.83
C GLY A 246 20.16 -9.59 -9.16
N PHE A 247 19.18 -10.49 -9.26
CA PHE A 247 18.41 -10.65 -10.49
C PHE A 247 17.47 -9.45 -10.70
N PRO A 248 17.30 -8.97 -11.93
CA PRO A 248 16.32 -7.93 -12.23
C PRO A 248 14.90 -8.35 -11.82
N ASN A 249 14.02 -7.38 -11.63
CA ASN A 249 12.60 -7.66 -11.42
C ASN A 249 12.03 -8.48 -12.60
N ASP A 250 11.07 -9.35 -12.31
CA ASP A 250 10.44 -10.27 -13.28
C ASP A 250 11.38 -11.34 -13.89
N VAL A 251 12.59 -11.51 -13.34
CA VAL A 251 13.54 -12.57 -13.75
C VAL A 251 13.59 -13.67 -12.70
N GLY A 252 13.20 -14.89 -13.10
CA GLY A 252 13.08 -16.01 -12.18
C GLY A 252 11.96 -15.84 -11.15
N ARG A 253 11.90 -16.76 -10.18
CA ARG A 253 11.05 -16.67 -9.00
C ARG A 253 11.92 -16.88 -7.77
N ILE A 254 12.06 -15.85 -6.96
CA ILE A 254 12.98 -15.84 -5.83
C ILE A 254 12.23 -15.44 -4.57
N ARG A 255 12.02 -16.39 -3.65
CA ARG A 255 11.12 -16.22 -2.50
C ARG A 255 11.67 -16.84 -1.23
N ALA A 256 11.33 -16.23 -0.10
CA ALA A 256 11.57 -16.85 1.20
C ALA A 256 10.61 -18.02 1.39
N ASN A 257 11.12 -19.22 1.69
CA ASN A 257 10.32 -20.41 1.94
C ASN A 257 10.42 -20.92 3.37
N GLN A 258 11.43 -20.47 4.14
CA GLN A 258 11.61 -20.87 5.53
C GLN A 258 12.38 -19.81 6.31
N LEU A 259 11.86 -19.42 7.48
CA LEU A 259 12.63 -18.72 8.51
C LEU A 259 13.59 -19.71 9.18
N LYS A 260 14.90 -19.53 9.01
CA LYS A 260 15.93 -20.39 9.62
C LYS A 260 16.28 -19.94 11.03
N LYS A 261 16.46 -18.63 11.20
CA LYS A 261 16.90 -18.07 12.47
C LYS A 261 16.52 -16.62 12.61
N LEU A 262 15.93 -16.28 13.74
CA LEU A 262 15.82 -14.90 14.20
C LEU A 262 17.17 -14.44 14.76
N ILE A 263 17.72 -13.35 14.20
CA ILE A 263 19.04 -12.82 14.59
C ILE A 263 18.88 -11.67 15.57
N ASP A 264 18.01 -10.70 15.24
CA ASP A 264 17.80 -9.51 16.07
C ASP A 264 16.43 -8.89 15.81
N ILE A 265 15.87 -8.21 16.82
CA ILE A 265 14.64 -7.43 16.73
C ILE A 265 14.86 -6.09 17.45
N ASN A 266 14.62 -5.00 16.72
CA ASN A 266 14.69 -3.65 17.26
C ASN A 266 13.35 -2.93 17.09
N ILE A 267 12.91 -2.26 18.16
CA ILE A 267 11.82 -1.29 18.06
C ILE A 267 12.42 0.06 17.65
N LEU A 268 12.05 0.51 16.46
CA LEU A 268 12.47 1.79 15.88
C LEU A 268 11.56 2.93 16.35
N ASP A 269 10.26 2.68 16.44
CA ASP A 269 9.27 3.65 16.94
C ASP A 269 8.13 2.93 17.66
N ALA A 270 7.55 3.58 18.66
CA ALA A 270 6.40 3.08 19.40
C ALA A 270 5.54 4.25 19.86
N ARG A 271 4.27 4.27 19.45
CA ARG A 271 3.35 5.38 19.73
C ARG A 271 1.99 4.88 20.18
N GLN A 272 1.34 5.63 21.06
CA GLN A 272 -0.02 5.34 21.49
C GLN A 272 -1.02 6.06 20.58
N LEU A 273 -1.95 5.30 20.01
CA LEU A 273 -3.11 5.85 19.32
C LEU A 273 -4.17 6.27 20.34
N GLU A 274 -5.07 7.19 19.96
CA GLU A 274 -6.09 7.70 20.88
C GLU A 274 -7.12 6.65 21.30
N THR A 275 -7.32 5.60 20.50
CA THR A 275 -8.15 4.44 20.83
C THR A 275 -7.57 3.60 21.97
N GLY A 276 -6.28 3.80 22.28
CA GLY A 276 -5.50 3.01 23.21
C GLY A 276 -4.67 1.91 22.55
N GLU A 277 -4.92 1.62 21.26
CA GLU A 277 -4.05 0.78 20.43
C GLU A 277 -2.62 1.35 20.37
N LYS A 278 -1.64 0.51 20.06
CA LYS A 278 -0.23 0.89 20.01
C LYS A 278 0.30 0.68 18.59
N PHE A 279 0.86 1.72 18.01
CA PHE A 279 1.67 1.62 16.80
C PHE A 279 3.10 1.21 17.20
N VAL A 280 3.67 0.25 16.49
CA VAL A 280 5.05 -0.19 16.69
C VAL A 280 5.73 -0.40 15.33
N ARG A 281 6.85 0.29 15.10
CA ARG A 281 7.73 0.06 13.96
C ARG A 281 8.89 -0.82 14.39
N LEU A 282 9.04 -1.97 13.74
CA LEU A 282 10.07 -2.96 14.02
C LEU A 282 11.12 -2.99 12.90
N SER A 283 12.37 -3.24 13.27
CA SER A 283 13.42 -3.73 12.37
C SER A 283 13.81 -5.13 12.82
N ILE A 284 13.60 -6.10 11.94
CA ILE A 284 13.80 -7.52 12.21
C ILE A 284 14.92 -8.00 11.31
N LYS A 285 15.96 -8.56 11.91
CA LYS A 285 17.04 -9.21 11.19
C LYS A 285 16.91 -10.71 11.36
N ALA A 286 16.80 -11.43 10.25
CA ALA A 286 16.61 -12.88 10.27
C ALA A 286 17.26 -13.56 9.06
N ALA A 287 17.70 -14.80 9.28
CA ALA A 287 18.17 -15.68 8.23
C ALA A 287 16.98 -16.48 7.67
N PHE A 288 16.83 -16.44 6.35
CA PHE A 288 15.83 -17.18 5.59
C PHE A 288 16.50 -18.12 4.61
N ASN A 289 15.83 -19.22 4.34
CA ASN A 289 16.08 -20.00 3.15
C ASN A 289 15.29 -19.40 1.99
N ILE A 290 16.01 -19.05 0.94
CA ILE A 290 15.47 -18.43 -0.26
C ILE A 290 15.48 -19.49 -1.36
N ASN A 291 14.30 -19.84 -1.85
CA ASN A 291 14.15 -20.66 -3.03
C ASN A 291 14.36 -19.79 -4.27
N ILE A 292 15.16 -20.29 -5.21
CA ILE A 292 15.46 -19.66 -6.50
C ILE A 292 15.04 -20.64 -7.57
N SER A 293 14.09 -20.22 -8.41
CA SER A 293 13.65 -20.97 -9.58
C SER A 293 13.86 -20.13 -10.84
N ILE A 294 14.69 -20.63 -11.75
CA ILE A 294 15.00 -20.00 -13.04
C ILE A 294 14.81 -21.00 -14.17
N ASN A 295 14.34 -20.51 -15.32
CA ASN A 295 14.12 -21.31 -16.52
C ASN A 295 14.88 -20.74 -17.72
N TRP A 296 14.82 -21.46 -18.84
CA TRP A 296 15.49 -21.08 -20.08
C TRP A 296 15.17 -19.65 -20.55
N ASP A 297 13.93 -19.17 -20.41
CA ASP A 297 13.57 -17.82 -20.82
C ASP A 297 14.28 -16.77 -19.94
N ASP A 298 14.42 -17.03 -18.64
CA ASP A 298 15.18 -16.16 -17.71
C ASP A 298 16.65 -16.11 -18.14
N TYR A 299 17.25 -17.27 -18.42
CA TYR A 299 18.63 -17.40 -18.89
C TYR A 299 18.89 -16.64 -20.20
N VAL A 300 17.96 -16.69 -21.15
CA VAL A 300 18.10 -15.96 -22.42
C VAL A 300 17.96 -14.45 -22.21
N LYS A 301 17.06 -14.01 -21.31
CA LYS A 301 16.72 -12.60 -21.13
C LYS A 301 17.66 -11.83 -20.21
N SER A 302 18.29 -12.49 -19.23
CA SER A 302 19.10 -11.84 -18.20
C SER A 302 20.56 -12.27 -18.27
N GLU A 303 21.46 -11.28 -18.25
CA GLU A 303 22.90 -11.50 -18.16
C GLU A 303 23.27 -12.01 -16.76
N GLU A 304 22.64 -11.47 -15.73
CA GLU A 304 22.81 -11.85 -14.33
C GLU A 304 22.51 -13.34 -14.10
N VAL A 305 21.46 -13.88 -14.75
CA VAL A 305 21.16 -15.32 -14.70
C VAL A 305 22.26 -16.15 -15.37
N ARG A 306 22.81 -15.69 -16.51
CA ARG A 306 23.90 -16.40 -17.21
C ARG A 306 25.23 -16.34 -16.46
N GLU A 307 25.51 -15.26 -15.77
CA GLU A 307 26.71 -15.17 -14.92
C GLU A 307 26.59 -16.06 -13.69
N TRP A 308 25.35 -16.24 -13.21
CA TRP A 308 25.07 -17.04 -12.03
C TRP A 308 24.98 -18.55 -12.33
N VAL A 309 24.53 -18.92 -13.53
CA VAL A 309 24.55 -20.30 -14.05
C VAL A 309 25.89 -20.56 -14.76
N ASP A 310 26.67 -21.53 -14.28
CA ASP A 310 27.95 -21.89 -14.92
C ASP A 310 27.78 -22.25 -16.43
N ASP A 311 28.58 -21.60 -17.28
CA ASP A 311 28.38 -21.48 -18.75
C ASP A 311 28.68 -22.80 -19.51
N ASP A 312 29.30 -23.77 -18.84
CA ASP A 312 29.81 -25.00 -19.46
C ASP A 312 28.77 -26.14 -19.58
N SER A 313 27.52 -25.93 -19.16
CA SER A 313 26.47 -26.97 -19.18
C SER A 313 25.20 -26.55 -19.94
N PRO A 314 24.54 -27.48 -20.68
CA PRO A 314 23.25 -27.18 -21.29
C PRO A 314 22.21 -26.86 -20.22
N PHE A 315 21.80 -25.59 -20.15
CA PHE A 315 20.81 -25.11 -19.20
C PHE A 315 19.38 -25.28 -19.73
N SER A 316 18.46 -25.69 -18.85
CA SER A 316 17.02 -25.75 -19.17
C SER A 316 16.18 -25.12 -18.06
N SER A 317 16.46 -25.50 -16.82
CA SER A 317 15.96 -24.86 -15.62
C SER A 317 16.85 -25.21 -14.44
N LEU A 318 16.84 -24.38 -13.40
CA LEU A 318 17.42 -24.69 -12.11
C LEU A 318 16.47 -24.28 -11.00
N GLU A 319 16.38 -25.14 -9.99
CA GLU A 319 15.76 -24.85 -8.71
C GLU A 319 16.79 -25.13 -7.61
N THR A 320 17.04 -24.15 -6.76
CA THR A 320 17.97 -24.28 -5.64
C THR A 320 17.52 -23.45 -4.45
N ASP A 321 18.13 -23.70 -3.31
CA ASP A 321 17.94 -22.94 -2.09
C ASP A 321 19.26 -22.29 -1.65
N THR A 322 19.18 -21.09 -1.10
CA THR A 322 20.33 -20.40 -0.49
C THR A 322 19.91 -19.72 0.81
N GLU A 323 20.80 -19.71 1.80
CA GLU A 323 20.54 -18.99 3.05
C GLU A 323 20.93 -17.53 2.88
N GLN A 324 19.99 -16.63 3.14
CA GLN A 324 20.18 -15.17 3.07
C GLN A 324 19.74 -14.52 4.36
N THR A 325 20.51 -13.53 4.81
CA THR A 325 20.09 -12.67 5.92
C THR A 325 19.35 -11.46 5.36
N LEU A 326 18.10 -11.29 5.78
CA LEU A 326 17.28 -10.14 5.43
C LEU A 326 17.11 -9.22 6.64
N THR A 327 17.03 -7.93 6.37
CA THR A 327 16.56 -6.92 7.33
C THR A 327 15.18 -6.45 6.85
N ILE A 328 14.17 -6.63 7.69
CA ILE A 328 12.77 -6.34 7.37
C ILE A 328 12.30 -5.22 8.29
N VAL A 329 11.77 -4.16 7.72
CA VAL A 329 11.08 -3.11 8.48
C VAL A 329 9.59 -3.28 8.30
N ALA A 330 8.86 -3.36 9.40
CA ALA A 330 7.42 -3.56 9.39
C ALA A 330 6.72 -2.71 10.47
N ASP A 331 5.52 -2.27 10.14
CA ASP A 331 4.64 -1.50 11.01
C ASP A 331 3.48 -2.36 11.52
N LEU A 332 3.35 -2.44 12.84
CA LEU A 332 2.28 -3.17 13.51
C LEU A 332 1.34 -2.19 14.23
N ILE A 333 0.04 -2.48 14.19
CA ILE A 333 -0.93 -1.96 15.17
C ILE A 333 -1.26 -3.08 16.13
N LEU A 334 -0.96 -2.86 17.40
CA LEU A 334 -1.25 -3.78 18.49
C LEU A 334 -2.54 -3.37 19.19
N GLU A 335 -3.38 -4.36 19.47
CA GLU A 335 -4.60 -4.18 20.24
C GLU A 335 -4.30 -3.68 21.66
N ARG A 336 -5.21 -2.89 22.22
CA ARG A 336 -4.99 -2.14 23.46
C ARG A 336 -4.67 -3.01 24.68
N ASP A 337 -5.38 -4.13 24.84
CA ASP A 337 -5.40 -4.93 26.06
C ASP A 337 -4.54 -6.18 25.92
N THR A 338 -4.56 -6.84 24.76
CA THR A 338 -3.79 -8.05 24.49
C THR A 338 -2.41 -7.76 23.91
N ASN A 339 -2.20 -6.59 23.30
CA ASN A 339 -1.06 -6.31 22.43
C ASN A 339 -0.93 -7.23 21.20
N SER A 340 -1.95 -8.01 20.85
CA SER A 340 -1.90 -8.83 19.64
C SER A 340 -1.91 -7.95 18.39
N PRO A 341 -1.18 -8.29 17.33
CA PRO A 341 -1.24 -7.58 16.06
C PRO A 341 -2.65 -7.66 15.47
N VAL A 342 -3.19 -6.50 15.11
CA VAL A 342 -4.48 -6.37 14.42
C VAL A 342 -4.32 -5.79 13.02
N SER A 343 -3.13 -5.28 12.70
CA SER A 343 -2.73 -4.81 11.38
C SER A 343 -1.22 -4.87 11.26
N GLU A 344 -0.75 -5.17 10.07
CA GLU A 344 0.65 -5.36 9.73
C GLU A 344 0.88 -4.75 8.35
N ASN A 345 2.02 -4.07 8.19
CA ASN A 345 2.40 -3.51 6.90
C ASN A 345 3.91 -3.60 6.72
N LEU A 346 4.37 -4.06 5.55
CA LEU A 346 5.77 -4.01 5.19
C LEU A 346 6.17 -2.58 4.83
N ILE A 347 7.36 -2.18 5.27
CA ILE A 347 7.94 -0.87 5.00
C ILE A 347 9.12 -1.01 4.06
N SER A 348 10.07 -1.88 4.40
CA SER A 348 11.17 -2.25 3.50
C SER A 348 11.70 -3.66 3.78
N ILE A 349 12.34 -4.25 2.76
CA ILE A 349 13.13 -5.47 2.90
C ILE A 349 14.49 -5.22 2.25
N SER A 350 15.55 -5.31 3.03
CA SER A 350 16.93 -5.18 2.57
C SER A 350 17.65 -6.52 2.64
N GLY A 351 18.31 -6.90 1.55
CA GLY A 351 19.15 -8.09 1.45
C GLY A 351 20.63 -7.73 1.26
N GLN A 352 21.42 -8.68 0.78
CA GLN A 352 22.86 -8.49 0.60
C GLN A 352 23.20 -7.45 -0.49
N VAL A 353 22.37 -7.34 -1.53
CA VAL A 353 22.70 -6.59 -2.75
C VAL A 353 21.70 -5.48 -3.10
N GLY A 354 20.66 -5.27 -2.26
CA GLY A 354 19.67 -4.24 -2.51
C GLY A 354 18.61 -4.10 -1.42
N GLU A 355 17.65 -3.22 -1.65
CA GLU A 355 16.50 -2.95 -0.80
C GLU A 355 15.24 -2.73 -1.66
N ILE A 356 14.10 -3.21 -1.16
CA ILE A 356 12.76 -2.95 -1.69
C ILE A 356 12.04 -2.06 -0.68
N ASP A 357 11.55 -0.90 -1.14
CA ASP A 357 10.71 0.01 -0.35
C ASP A 357 9.24 -0.13 -0.78
N PHE A 358 8.34 -0.24 0.20
CA PHE A 358 6.91 -0.44 0.00
C PHE A 358 6.05 0.83 0.19
N THR A 359 6.65 1.92 0.70
CA THR A 359 5.95 3.17 1.09
C THR A 359 5.81 4.21 -0.01
#